data_AF-A0A1S4BDC7-F1
#
_entry.id   AF-A0A1S4BDC7-F1
#
_cell.length_a   1.000
_cell.length_b   1.000
_cell.length_c   1.000
_cell.angle_alpha   90.00
_cell.angle_beta   90.00
_cell.angle_gamma   90.00
#
_symmetry.space_group_name_H-M   'P 1'
#
loop_
_entity.id
_entity.type
_entity.pdbx_description
1 polymer ?
#
loop_
_entity_poly.entity_id
_entity_poly.type
_entity_poly.pdbx_seq_one_letter_code
_entity_poly.pdbx_strand_id
1 'polypeptide(L)'
;DRIYNETNNIDSTFASQRQADCPRSGGDSNLAPLDPAPVLFDTEYFSNLLCKKGLLHSDQALFSGGQTDNLVQIYSTNLGIFAKDFAESMIKMGNIKPLTGDQGQIRVNCRKMMRTSVANVSDQEGAALPVARGRGRAHVRGR
;
A
#
# COMPACT_ATOMS: atom_id res chain seq x y z
N ASP A 1 15.09 7.69 8.58
CA ASP A 1 15.95 8.52 7.70
C ASP A 1 15.53 9.98 7.59
N ARG A 2 14.37 10.32 7.01
CA ARG A 2 13.88 11.71 6.83
C ARG A 2 14.16 12.67 8.00
N ILE A 3 13.59 12.37 9.17
CA ILE A 3 13.64 13.24 10.36
C ILE A 3 15.04 13.38 10.96
N TYR A 4 16.01 12.55 10.57
CA TYR A 4 17.37 12.58 11.10
C TYR A 4 18.40 13.12 10.11
N ASN A 5 18.16 12.97 8.80
CA ASN A 5 19.18 13.21 7.77
C ASN A 5 18.79 14.34 6.78
N GLU A 6 17.52 14.73 6.66
CA GLU A 6 17.07 15.70 5.63
C GLU A 6 16.93 17.14 6.12
N THR A 7 17.95 17.68 6.78
CA THR A 7 17.89 18.97 7.52
C THR A 7 17.51 20.20 6.68
N ASN A 8 17.67 20.17 5.35
CA ASN A 8 17.39 21.32 4.48
C ASN A 8 15.98 21.29 3.86
N ASN A 9 15.28 20.15 3.94
CA ASN A 9 13.97 19.93 3.33
C ASN A 9 12.95 19.34 4.31
N ILE A 10 13.09 19.70 5.59
CA ILE A 10 12.14 19.43 6.65
C ILE A 10 12.16 20.59 7.65
N ASP A 11 10.99 20.97 8.18
CA ASP A 11 10.92 21.89 9.30
C ASP A 11 11.59 21.28 10.54
N SER A 12 12.52 22.00 11.18
CA SER A 12 13.32 21.47 12.28
C SER A 12 12.49 21.19 13.53
N THR A 13 11.45 21.98 13.76
CA THR A 13 10.52 21.78 14.89
C THR A 13 9.68 20.53 14.66
N PHE A 14 9.11 20.37 13.47
CA PHE A 14 8.40 19.16 13.07
C PHE A 14 9.28 17.91 13.14
N ALA A 15 10.51 17.97 12.62
CA ALA A 15 11.45 16.86 12.73
C ALA A 15 11.70 16.47 14.20
N SER A 16 11.94 17.45 15.07
CA SER A 16 12.16 17.21 16.51
C SER A 16 10.92 16.59 17.18
N GLN A 17 9.72 17.04 16.82
CA GLN A 17 8.46 16.45 17.32
C GLN A 17 8.32 14.98 16.88
N ARG A 18 8.64 14.65 15.63
CA ARG A 18 8.61 13.27 15.15
C ARG A 18 9.69 12.39 15.78
N GLN A 19 10.87 12.93 16.08
CA GLN A 19 11.95 12.19 16.74
C GLN A 19 11.60 11.76 18.17
N ALA A 20 10.68 12.46 18.84
CA ALA A 20 10.22 12.08 20.17
C ALA A 20 9.54 10.70 20.18
N ASP A 21 8.77 10.41 19.13
CA ASP A 21 8.02 9.15 18.97
C ASP A 21 8.76 8.15 18.08
N CYS A 22 9.70 8.58 17.24
CA CYS A 22 10.45 7.75 16.31
C CYS A 22 11.96 7.81 16.60
N PRO A 23 12.49 7.02 17.56
CA PRO A 23 13.91 7.02 17.92
C PRO A 23 14.81 6.52 16.77
N ARG A 24 16.12 6.78 16.85
CA ARG A 24 17.10 6.32 15.83
C ARG A 24 17.17 4.80 15.67
N SER A 25 16.77 4.06 16.68
CA SER A 25 16.77 2.60 16.70
C SER A 25 15.55 2.09 17.44
N GLY A 26 14.83 1.14 16.84
CA GLY A 26 13.54 0.66 17.36
C GLY A 26 12.41 1.65 17.10
N GLY A 27 11.20 1.35 17.59
CA GLY A 27 10.03 2.20 17.39
C GLY A 27 9.41 2.13 15.99
N ASP A 28 9.83 1.17 15.15
CA ASP A 28 9.30 0.99 13.78
C ASP A 28 7.78 0.75 13.73
N SER A 29 7.18 0.32 14.84
CA SER A 29 5.73 0.13 14.99
C SER A 29 5.00 1.36 15.53
N ASN A 30 5.70 2.43 15.88
CA ASN A 30 5.07 3.63 16.43
C ASN A 30 4.30 4.35 15.33
N LEU A 31 3.09 4.79 15.66
CA LEU A 31 2.20 5.45 14.72
C LEU A 31 2.30 6.96 14.85
N ALA A 32 2.30 7.63 13.71
CA ALA A 32 2.15 9.08 13.62
C ALA A 32 1.09 9.38 12.56
N PRO A 33 0.24 10.40 12.76
CA PRO A 33 -0.71 10.81 11.75
C PRO A 33 0.03 11.46 10.57
N LEU A 34 -0.53 11.28 9.36
CA LEU A 34 0.02 11.85 8.12
C LEU A 34 -0.10 13.38 8.09
N ASP A 35 -1.13 13.93 8.74
CA ASP A 35 -1.37 15.36 8.90
C ASP A 35 -1.97 15.67 10.30
N PRO A 36 -2.14 16.94 10.67
CA PRO A 36 -2.74 17.33 11.95
C PRO A 36 -4.24 17.06 12.08
N ALA A 37 -4.94 16.77 10.98
CA ALA A 37 -6.39 16.58 10.91
C ALA A 37 -6.75 15.14 10.48
N PRO A 38 -6.34 14.10 11.24
CA PRO A 38 -6.30 12.70 10.78
C PRO A 38 -7.66 12.06 10.46
N VAL A 39 -8.77 12.75 10.75
CA VAL A 39 -10.15 12.29 10.52
C VAL A 39 -10.90 13.15 9.51
N LEU A 40 -10.28 14.22 9.01
CA LEU A 40 -10.86 15.13 8.04
C LEU A 40 -10.17 14.96 6.68
N PHE A 41 -10.94 15.18 5.62
CA PHE A 41 -10.42 15.23 4.27
C PHE A 41 -10.46 16.70 3.82
N ASP A 42 -9.33 17.37 3.97
CA ASP A 42 -9.23 18.82 3.84
C ASP A 42 -7.93 19.24 3.10
N THR A 43 -7.54 20.52 3.24
CA THR A 43 -6.37 21.09 2.57
C THR A 43 -5.12 21.09 3.45
N GLU A 44 -5.20 20.67 4.71
CA GLU A 44 -4.09 20.73 5.67
C GLU A 44 -2.90 19.89 5.22
N TYR A 45 -3.15 18.74 4.58
CA TYR A 45 -2.10 17.93 3.96
C TYR A 45 -1.18 18.79 3.07
N PHE A 46 -1.75 19.58 2.15
CA PHE A 46 -0.99 20.41 1.21
C PHE A 46 -0.39 21.65 1.88
N SER A 47 -1.11 22.29 2.82
CA SER A 47 -0.58 23.40 3.61
C SER A 47 0.68 23.01 4.38
N ASN A 48 0.74 21.78 4.91
CA ASN A 48 1.92 21.27 5.59
C ASN A 48 3.12 21.09 4.67
N LEU A 49 2.92 20.73 3.40
CA LEU A 49 4.03 20.60 2.44
C LEU A 49 4.70 21.96 2.18
N LEU A 50 3.93 23.05 2.11
CA LEU A 50 4.46 24.41 1.98
C LEU A 50 5.36 24.79 3.18
N CYS A 51 5.03 24.28 4.37
CA CYS A 51 5.80 24.48 5.58
C CYS A 51 6.93 23.46 5.79
N LYS A 52 7.25 22.61 4.79
CA LYS A 52 8.23 21.51 4.91
C LYS A 52 7.87 20.48 6.01
N LYS A 53 6.58 20.28 6.27
CA LYS A 53 6.04 19.36 7.29
C LYS A 53 5.48 18.07 6.70
N GLY A 54 5.84 17.69 5.47
CA GLY A 54 5.48 16.38 4.92
C GLY A 54 6.12 15.24 5.72
N LEU A 55 5.32 14.26 6.16
CA LEU A 55 5.79 13.15 7.00
C LEU A 55 6.70 12.22 6.21
N LEU A 56 6.28 11.79 5.02
CA LEU A 56 7.03 10.89 4.17
C LEU A 56 7.92 11.66 3.19
N HIS A 57 9.00 11.02 2.75
CA HIS A 57 9.86 11.55 1.69
C HIS A 57 9.06 11.85 0.42
N SER A 58 8.15 10.94 0.05
CA SER A 58 7.28 11.08 -1.12
C SER A 58 6.32 12.27 -1.03
N ASP A 59 5.86 12.60 0.18
CA ASP A 59 4.95 13.74 0.37
C ASP A 59 5.69 15.05 0.11
N GLN A 60 6.86 15.22 0.73
CA GLN A 60 7.63 16.46 0.56
C GLN A 60 8.20 16.61 -0.85
N ALA A 61 8.42 15.52 -1.57
CA ALA A 61 8.83 15.55 -2.96
C ALA A 61 7.78 16.18 -3.90
N LEU A 62 6.51 16.29 -3.48
CA LEU A 62 5.49 17.03 -4.24
C LEU A 62 5.72 18.55 -4.23
N PHE A 63 6.49 19.06 -3.25
CA PHE A 63 6.81 20.48 -3.11
C PHE A 63 8.31 20.66 -2.84
N SER A 64 9.11 20.50 -3.89
CA SER A 64 10.59 20.57 -3.83
C SER A 64 11.21 21.27 -5.05
N GLY A 65 10.51 22.23 -5.65
CA GLY A 65 10.93 22.96 -6.85
C GLY A 65 10.57 22.27 -8.16
N GLY A 66 9.58 21.38 -8.14
CA GLY A 66 9.18 20.55 -9.27
C GLY A 66 7.94 21.04 -10.01
N GLN A 67 7.46 20.25 -10.98
CA GLN A 67 6.25 20.57 -11.76
C GLN A 67 4.96 20.49 -10.92
N THR A 68 5.00 19.78 -9.80
CA THR A 68 3.86 19.59 -8.89
C THR A 68 3.64 20.77 -7.94
N ASP A 69 4.64 21.65 -7.78
CA ASP A 69 4.60 22.73 -6.78
C ASP A 69 3.39 23.66 -6.95
N ASN A 70 3.01 23.98 -8.19
CA ASN A 70 1.85 24.83 -8.47
C ASN A 70 0.54 24.17 -8.03
N LEU A 71 0.38 22.86 -8.23
CA LEU A 71 -0.81 22.13 -7.78
C LEU A 71 -0.87 22.09 -6.25
N VAL A 72 0.26 21.88 -5.58
CA VAL A 72 0.33 21.91 -4.10
C VAL A 72 -0.13 23.27 -3.55
N GLN A 73 0.32 24.37 -4.14
CA GLN A 73 -0.09 25.73 -3.73
C GLN A 73 -1.60 25.99 -3.96
N ILE A 74 -2.16 25.47 -5.05
CA ILE A 74 -3.60 25.59 -5.32
C ILE A 74 -4.39 24.77 -4.30
N TYR A 75 -4.01 23.51 -4.12
CA TYR A 75 -4.72 22.59 -3.22
C TYR A 75 -4.61 23.00 -1.75
N SER A 76 -3.53 23.68 -1.33
CA SER A 76 -3.39 24.16 0.05
C SER A 76 -4.38 25.28 0.42
N THR A 77 -4.99 25.95 -0.56
CA THR A 77 -5.89 27.08 -0.31
C THR A 77 -7.30 26.88 -0.86
N ASN A 78 -7.51 25.86 -1.71
CA ASN A 78 -8.78 25.64 -2.38
C ASN A 78 -9.24 24.18 -2.32
N LEU A 79 -10.06 23.88 -1.31
CA LEU A 79 -10.66 22.56 -1.12
C LEU A 79 -11.53 22.14 -2.31
N GLY A 80 -12.23 23.07 -2.96
CA GLY A 80 -13.13 22.76 -4.08
C GLY A 80 -12.37 22.24 -5.30
N ILE A 81 -11.25 22.87 -5.64
CA ILE A 81 -10.38 22.42 -6.74
C ILE A 81 -9.73 21.08 -6.39
N PHE A 82 -9.18 20.95 -5.18
CA PHE A 82 -8.61 19.68 -4.71
C PHE A 82 -9.63 18.54 -4.78
N ALA A 83 -10.82 18.72 -4.19
CA ALA A 83 -11.85 17.70 -4.16
C ALA A 83 -12.31 17.27 -5.56
N LYS A 84 -12.44 18.22 -6.49
CA LYS A 84 -12.77 17.93 -7.88
C LYS A 84 -11.70 17.05 -8.54
N ASP A 85 -10.44 17.48 -8.50
CA ASP A 85 -9.34 16.77 -9.16
C ASP A 85 -9.07 15.41 -8.49
N PHE A 86 -9.24 15.33 -7.17
CA PHE A 86 -9.17 14.08 -6.42
C PHE A 86 -10.25 13.10 -6.89
N ALA A 87 -11.50 13.54 -7.04
CA ALA A 87 -12.59 12.70 -7.53
C ALA A 87 -12.31 12.18 -8.95
N GLU A 88 -11.85 13.05 -9.86
CA GLU A 88 -11.45 12.65 -11.21
C GLU A 88 -10.29 11.64 -11.19
N SER A 89 -9.32 11.82 -10.29
CA SER A 89 -8.18 10.91 -10.13
C SER A 89 -8.61 9.55 -9.60
N MET A 90 -9.53 9.49 -8.65
CA MET A 90 -10.08 8.24 -8.12
C MET A 90 -10.89 7.48 -9.16
N ILE A 91 -11.63 8.17 -10.04
CA ILE A 91 -12.31 7.54 -11.18
C ILE A 91 -11.29 6.93 -12.16
N LYS A 92 -10.25 7.70 -12.52
CA LYS A 92 -9.17 7.21 -13.40
C LYS A 92 -8.47 5.98 -12.81
N MET A 93 -8.17 6.00 -11.50
CA MET A 93 -7.57 4.87 -10.78
C MET A 93 -8.50 3.65 -10.75
N GLY A 94 -9.80 3.85 -10.53
CA GLY A 94 -10.79 2.77 -10.53
C GLY A 94 -10.97 2.09 -11.91
N ASN A 95 -10.64 2.80 -12.99
CA ASN A 95 -10.71 2.29 -14.36
C ASN A 95 -9.44 1.55 -14.82
N ILE A 96 -8.47 1.31 -13.94
CA ILE A 96 -7.26 0.54 -14.27
C ILE A 96 -7.63 -0.93 -14.46
N LYS A 97 -7.74 -1.36 -15.71
CA LYS A 97 -7.89 -2.76 -16.16
C LYS A 97 -8.93 -3.58 -15.34
N PRO A 98 -10.18 -3.11 -15.19
CA PRO A 98 -11.20 -3.87 -14.49
C PRO A 98 -11.52 -5.16 -15.26
N LEU A 99 -11.86 -6.22 -14.53
CA LEU A 99 -12.48 -7.41 -15.12
C LEU A 99 -13.94 -7.07 -15.43
N THR A 100 -14.36 -7.27 -16.68
CA THR A 100 -15.70 -6.91 -17.16
C THR A 100 -16.35 -8.06 -17.92
N GLY A 101 -17.67 -8.01 -18.12
CA GLY A 101 -18.41 -9.08 -18.80
C GLY A 101 -18.33 -10.40 -18.01
N ASP A 102 -17.85 -11.44 -18.67
CA ASP A 102 -17.65 -12.79 -18.11
C ASP A 102 -16.25 -13.00 -17.53
N GLN A 103 -15.41 -11.96 -17.49
CA GLN A 103 -14.08 -12.01 -16.88
C GLN A 103 -14.19 -11.97 -15.35
N GLY A 104 -13.72 -13.02 -14.68
CA GLY A 104 -13.68 -13.09 -13.22
C GLY A 104 -14.97 -13.64 -12.58
N GLN A 105 -15.29 -13.19 -11.36
CA GLN A 105 -16.43 -13.69 -10.58
C GLN A 105 -16.95 -12.64 -9.59
N ILE A 106 -18.26 -12.66 -9.31
CA ILE A 106 -18.85 -11.89 -8.20
C ILE A 106 -18.64 -12.67 -6.90
N ARG A 107 -17.81 -12.13 -6.00
CA ARG A 107 -17.43 -12.82 -4.75
C ARG A 107 -18.48 -12.61 -3.66
N VAL A 108 -19.02 -13.72 -3.13
CA VAL A 108 -19.79 -13.74 -1.87
C VAL A 108 -18.87 -13.63 -0.65
N ASN A 109 -17.62 -14.08 -0.76
CA ASN A 109 -16.60 -13.93 0.27
C ASN A 109 -15.29 -13.45 -0.38
N CYS A 110 -14.86 -12.22 -0.06
CA CYS A 110 -13.65 -11.61 -0.63
C CYS A 110 -12.36 -12.39 -0.35
N ARG A 111 -12.34 -13.23 0.69
CA ARG A 111 -11.17 -14.03 1.09
C ARG A 111 -11.09 -15.38 0.37
N LYS A 112 -12.13 -15.78 -0.37
CA LYS A 112 -12.20 -17.09 -1.04
C LYS A 112 -12.41 -16.92 -2.54
N MET A 113 -11.65 -17.67 -3.31
CA MET A 113 -11.96 -17.92 -4.71
C MET A 113 -13.14 -18.91 -4.75
N MET A 114 -14.12 -18.68 -5.62
CA MET A 114 -15.12 -19.73 -5.84
C MET A 114 -14.44 -20.73 -6.75
N ARG A 115 -14.61 -22.00 -6.45
CA ARG A 115 -14.19 -23.04 -7.38
C ARG A 115 -15.25 -23.07 -8.47
N THR A 116 -14.96 -22.45 -9.59
CA THR A 116 -15.71 -22.74 -10.81
C THR A 116 -15.34 -24.16 -11.21
N SER A 117 -16.32 -25.01 -11.50
CA SER A 117 -16.10 -26.40 -11.93
C SER A 117 -15.48 -26.51 -13.33
N VAL A 118 -14.89 -25.44 -13.86
CA VAL A 118 -14.18 -25.46 -15.13
C VAL A 118 -12.73 -25.84 -14.84
N ALA A 119 -12.51 -27.15 -14.69
CA ALA A 119 -11.22 -27.70 -15.02
C ALA A 119 -11.02 -27.47 -16.52
N ASN A 120 -10.18 -26.51 -16.90
CA ASN A 120 -9.51 -26.62 -18.19
C ASN A 120 -8.63 -27.86 -18.09
N VAL A 121 -9.09 -28.95 -18.71
CA VAL A 121 -8.30 -30.15 -18.97
C VAL A 121 -7.25 -29.77 -20.02
N SER A 122 -6.22 -29.02 -19.63
CA SER A 122 -5.08 -28.73 -20.49
C SER A 122 -3.87 -28.16 -19.74
N ASP A 123 -3.58 -28.64 -18.53
CA ASP A 123 -2.26 -28.51 -17.88
C ASP A 123 -1.95 -29.76 -17.04
N GLN A 124 -1.90 -30.92 -17.68
CA GLN A 124 -1.26 -32.12 -17.14
C GLN A 124 -0.35 -32.74 -18.20
N GLU A 125 0.82 -32.14 -18.38
CA GLU A 125 1.99 -32.88 -18.86
C GLU A 125 3.11 -32.69 -17.85
N GLY A 126 3.47 -33.78 -17.17
CA GLY A 126 4.47 -33.77 -16.09
C GLY A 126 4.36 -34.96 -15.13
N ALA A 127 4.14 -36.16 -15.66
CA ALA A 127 4.22 -37.38 -14.87
C ALA A 127 5.70 -37.73 -14.59
N ALA A 128 6.08 -37.79 -13.30
CA ALA A 128 7.16 -38.64 -12.83
C ALA A 128 6.98 -38.95 -11.34
N LEU A 129 6.29 -40.06 -11.04
CA LEU A 129 6.38 -40.75 -9.74
C LEU A 129 7.39 -41.89 -9.88
N PRO A 130 8.46 -41.97 -9.06
CA PRO A 130 9.20 -43.20 -8.94
C PRO A 130 8.48 -44.14 -7.97
N VAL A 131 8.22 -45.34 -8.45
CA VAL A 131 7.84 -46.52 -7.68
C VAL A 131 9.05 -47.00 -6.87
N ALA A 132 8.87 -47.24 -5.57
CA ALA A 132 9.73 -48.18 -4.85
C ALA A 132 8.87 -49.04 -3.90
N ARG A 133 8.87 -50.34 -4.20
CA ARG A 133 8.27 -51.43 -3.43
C ARG A 133 9.01 -51.62 -2.11
N GLY A 134 8.26 -51.82 -1.02
CA GLY A 134 8.75 -52.43 0.21
C GLY A 134 7.68 -53.36 0.80
N ARG A 135 7.71 -54.64 0.41
CA ARG A 135 6.88 -55.69 1.04
C ARG A 135 7.56 -56.14 2.33
N GLY A 136 7.06 -55.70 3.49
CA GLY A 136 7.35 -56.31 4.78
C GLY A 136 6.27 -57.33 5.13
N ARG A 137 6.55 -58.62 4.95
CA ARG A 137 5.69 -59.74 5.33
C ARG A 137 5.79 -59.95 6.84
N ALA A 138 4.65 -60.00 7.53
CA ALA A 138 4.57 -60.53 8.89
C ALA A 138 4.84 -62.05 8.87
N HIS A 139 5.66 -62.53 9.80
CA HIS A 139 5.80 -63.94 10.14
C HIS A 139 5.56 -64.15 11.65
N VAL A 140 5.07 -65.34 11.96
CA VAL A 140 4.25 -65.74 13.10
C VAL A 140 5.08 -66.13 14.34
N ARG A 141 4.43 -66.09 15.51
CA ARG A 141 4.86 -66.54 16.84
C ARG A 141 5.32 -68.01 16.93
N GLY A 142 6.16 -68.29 17.93
CA GLY A 142 6.40 -69.60 18.58
C GLY A 142 7.90 -69.79 18.84
N ARG A 143 8.42 -70.12 20.04
CA ARG A 143 7.89 -70.71 21.26
C ARG A 143 8.71 -70.19 22.44
#